data_AF-A0A0L0ET30-F1
#
_entry.id   AF-A0A0L0ET30-F1
#
_cell.length_a   1.000
_cell.length_b   1.000
_cell.length_c   1.000
_cell.angle_alpha   90.00
_cell.angle_beta   90.00
_cell.angle_gamma   90.00
#
_symmetry.space_group_name_H-M   'P 1'
#
loop_
_entity.id
_entity.type
_entity.pdbx_description
1 polymer ?
#
loop_
_entity_poly.entity_id
_entity_poly.type
_entity_poly.pdbx_seq_one_letter_code
_entity_poly.pdbx_strand_id
1 'polypeptide(L)'
;MGRQYGIALLLFAALSAWLVAGAHLSCIYFGPQCYAAQMAPPFVVESAQVGTMLAPIATIAASAIFVILGCYALSATGLMRRLPLLNVGIYSIALVCIIRGLLPIQLYVRHPEKISNAVFWIGVAWLIVGLCYLLGYRAVKKQRAD
;
A
#
# COMPACT_ATOMS: atom_id res chain seq x y z
N MET A 1 -17.55 -14.19 16.28
CA MET A 1 -17.33 -13.71 14.90
C MET A 1 -16.11 -12.80 14.72
N GLY A 2 -15.75 -11.90 15.65
CA GLY A 2 -14.71 -10.87 15.40
C GLY A 2 -13.32 -11.32 14.86
N ARG A 3 -12.76 -12.46 15.28
CA ARG A 3 -11.40 -12.88 14.84
C ARG A 3 -11.29 -13.14 13.36
N GLN A 4 -12.19 -13.96 12.84
CA GLN A 4 -12.13 -14.45 11.47
C GLN A 4 -12.29 -13.28 10.49
N TYR A 5 -13.19 -12.34 10.82
CA TYR A 5 -13.32 -11.08 10.10
C TYR A 5 -12.03 -10.25 10.17
N GLY A 6 -11.43 -10.11 11.35
CA GLY A 6 -10.17 -9.38 11.51
C GLY A 6 -9.02 -9.98 10.70
N ILE A 7 -8.91 -11.31 10.67
CA ILE A 7 -7.94 -12.05 9.86
C ILE A 7 -8.21 -11.81 8.37
N ALA A 8 -9.47 -11.92 7.92
CA ALA A 8 -9.83 -11.69 6.52
C ALA A 8 -9.45 -10.28 6.04
N LEU A 9 -9.69 -9.25 6.87
CA LEU A 9 -9.29 -7.87 6.55
C LEU A 9 -7.77 -7.71 6.42
N LEU A 10 -7.00 -8.33 7.32
CA LEU A 10 -5.54 -8.30 7.27
C LEU A 10 -5.00 -9.07 6.07
N LEU A 11 -5.58 -10.21 5.72
CA LEU A 11 -5.20 -10.98 4.53
C LEU A 11 -5.48 -10.20 3.25
N PHE A 12 -6.65 -9.54 3.17
CA PHE A 12 -6.96 -8.65 2.05
C PHE A 12 -5.92 -7.54 1.93
N ALA A 13 -5.60 -6.86 3.03
CA ALA A 13 -4.60 -5.80 3.05
C ALA A 13 -3.18 -6.28 2.66
N ALA A 14 -2.81 -7.50 3.08
CA ALA A 14 -1.54 -8.12 2.70
C ALA A 14 -1.47 -8.42 1.20
N LEU A 15 -2.52 -9.04 0.66
CA LEU A 15 -2.62 -9.34 -0.77
C LEU A 15 -2.61 -8.06 -1.62
N SER A 16 -3.36 -7.03 -1.22
CA SER A 16 -3.32 -5.73 -1.91
C SER A 16 -1.92 -5.13 -1.92
N ALA A 17 -1.19 -5.17 -0.80
CA ALA A 17 0.19 -4.67 -0.75
C ALA A 17 1.12 -5.45 -1.69
N TRP A 18 1.01 -6.77 -1.72
CA TRP A 18 1.83 -7.60 -2.62
C TRP A 18 1.47 -7.44 -4.09
N LEU A 19 0.19 -7.23 -4.43
CA LEU A 19 -0.22 -6.87 -5.78
C LEU A 19 0.40 -5.55 -6.22
N VAL A 20 0.43 -4.54 -5.35
CA VAL A 20 1.09 -3.25 -5.64
C VAL A 20 2.60 -3.44 -5.81
N ALA A 21 3.24 -4.28 -4.99
CA ALA A 21 4.66 -4.61 -5.16
C ALA A 21 4.93 -5.27 -6.53
N GLY A 22 4.11 -6.25 -6.92
CA GLY A 22 4.20 -6.90 -8.23
C GLY A 22 3.97 -5.92 -9.38
N ALA A 23 3.00 -5.01 -9.24
CA ALA A 23 2.77 -3.96 -10.22
C ALA A 23 4.01 -3.06 -10.40
N HIS A 24 4.66 -2.64 -9.31
CA HIS A 24 5.90 -1.85 -9.39
C HIS A 24 7.00 -2.66 -10.10
N LEU A 25 7.30 -3.88 -9.66
CA LEU A 25 8.32 -4.74 -10.29
C LEU A 25 8.08 -4.95 -11.78
N SER A 26 6.82 -5.02 -12.22
CA SER A 26 6.48 -5.18 -13.63
C SER A 26 7.02 -4.04 -14.51
N CYS A 27 7.25 -2.84 -13.97
CA CYS A 27 7.82 -1.72 -14.73
C CYS A 27 9.27 -1.92 -15.13
N ILE A 28 10.01 -2.82 -14.47
CA ILE A 28 11.36 -3.19 -14.92
C ILE A 28 11.26 -3.89 -16.29
N TYR A 29 10.19 -4.64 -16.53
CA TYR A 29 9.96 -5.36 -17.79
C TYR A 29 9.25 -4.50 -18.85
N PHE A 30 8.19 -3.77 -18.46
CA PHE A 30 7.37 -2.98 -19.39
C PHE A 30 7.94 -1.58 -19.71
N GLY A 31 8.99 -1.16 -19.02
CA GLY A 31 9.72 0.08 -19.35
C GLY A 31 8.98 1.38 -19.01
N PRO A 32 9.37 2.52 -19.61
CA PRO A 32 8.95 3.87 -19.22
C PRO A 32 7.44 4.10 -19.15
N GLN A 33 6.67 3.47 -20.04
CA GLN A 33 5.21 3.62 -20.08
C GLN A 33 4.55 3.07 -18.82
N CYS A 34 5.08 1.99 -18.23
CA CYS A 34 4.60 1.46 -16.97
C CYS A 34 4.83 2.44 -15.81
N TYR A 35 6.01 3.08 -15.76
CA TYR A 35 6.32 4.10 -14.75
C TYR A 35 5.37 5.29 -14.85
N ALA A 36 5.10 5.77 -16.06
CA ALA A 36 4.15 6.85 -16.30
C ALA A 36 2.72 6.45 -15.91
N ALA A 37 2.29 5.23 -16.23
CA ALA A 37 0.98 4.70 -15.85
C ALA A 37 0.80 4.58 -14.33
N GLN A 38 1.87 4.28 -13.60
CA GLN A 38 1.89 4.30 -12.13
C GLN A 38 2.12 5.69 -11.54
N MET A 39 2.08 6.74 -12.37
CA MET A 39 2.24 8.14 -11.97
C MET A 39 3.57 8.39 -11.25
N ALA A 40 4.63 7.70 -11.68
CA ALA A 40 5.97 7.93 -11.18
C ALA A 40 6.41 9.38 -11.47
N PRO A 41 7.27 9.97 -10.62
CA PRO A 41 7.80 11.30 -10.86
C PRO A 41 8.51 11.41 -12.23
N PRO A 42 8.49 12.59 -12.89
CA PRO A 42 9.09 12.76 -14.22
C PRO A 42 10.54 12.28 -14.32
N PHE A 43 11.36 12.57 -13.30
CA PHE A 43 12.76 12.15 -13.26
C PHE A 43 12.96 10.62 -13.24
N VAL A 44 11.98 9.86 -12.71
CA VAL A 44 12.01 8.38 -12.73
C VAL A 44 11.64 7.88 -14.12
N VAL A 45 10.65 8.49 -14.76
CA VAL A 45 10.25 8.13 -16.13
C VAL A 45 11.39 8.43 -17.11
N GLU A 46 12.01 9.60 -17.00
CA GLU A 46 13.19 10.00 -17.79
C GLU A 46 14.36 9.05 -17.55
N SER A 47 14.64 8.71 -16.28
CA SER A 47 15.65 7.71 -15.93
C SER A 47 15.45 6.39 -16.66
N ALA A 48 14.21 5.91 -16.77
CA ALA A 48 13.86 4.70 -17.50
C ALA A 48 14.00 4.87 -19.02
N GLN A 49 13.72 6.05 -19.58
CA GLN A 49 13.86 6.34 -21.02
C GLN A 49 15.33 6.37 -21.45
N VAL A 50 16.20 6.98 -20.64
CA VAL A 50 17.63 7.10 -20.92
C VAL A 50 18.42 5.83 -20.51
N GLY A 51 17.77 4.88 -19.82
CA GLY A 51 18.37 3.59 -19.46
C GLY A 51 19.31 3.63 -18.25
N THR A 52 19.08 4.55 -17.31
CA THR A 52 19.89 4.66 -16.08
C THR A 52 19.37 3.73 -14.98
N MET A 53 20.21 3.43 -13.97
CA MET A 53 19.87 2.50 -12.89
C MET A 53 18.91 3.07 -11.82
N LEU A 54 18.60 4.37 -11.87
CA LEU A 54 17.76 5.01 -10.85
C LEU A 54 16.33 4.44 -10.86
N ALA A 55 15.69 4.29 -12.02
CA ALA A 55 14.33 3.75 -12.11
C ALA A 55 14.20 2.29 -11.64
N PRO A 56 15.08 1.34 -12.05
CA PRO A 56 15.07 -0.02 -11.50
C PRO A 56 15.32 -0.07 -9.99
N ILE A 57 16.30 0.67 -9.47
CA ILE A 57 16.61 0.69 -8.02
C ILE A 57 15.43 1.26 -7.23
N ALA A 58 14.85 2.37 -7.69
CA ALA A 58 13.67 2.96 -7.06
C ALA A 58 12.48 1.98 -7.05
N THR A 59 12.30 1.22 -8.13
CA THR A 59 11.26 0.19 -8.23
C THR A 59 11.44 -0.94 -7.24
N ILE A 60 12.67 -1.48 -7.15
CA ILE A 60 13.00 -2.54 -6.20
C ILE A 60 12.78 -2.05 -4.77
N ALA A 61 13.23 -0.83 -4.46
CA ALA A 61 13.04 -0.23 -3.15
C ALA A 61 11.54 -0.05 -2.80
N ALA A 62 10.75 0.52 -3.72
CA ALA A 62 9.31 0.67 -3.53
C ALA A 62 8.62 -0.69 -3.32
N SER A 63 8.94 -1.67 -4.17
CA SER A 63 8.36 -3.02 -4.10
C SER A 63 8.72 -3.71 -2.80
N ALA A 64 9.97 -3.60 -2.34
CA ALA A 64 10.42 -4.16 -1.06
C ALA A 64 9.64 -3.56 0.12
N ILE A 65 9.39 -2.25 0.11
CA ILE A 65 8.55 -1.59 1.13
C ILE A 65 7.17 -2.26 1.16
N PHE A 66 6.50 -2.39 0.01
CA PHE A 66 5.17 -3.00 -0.07
C PHE A 66 5.14 -4.47 0.36
N VAL A 67 6.17 -5.25 0.01
CA VAL A 67 6.33 -6.63 0.50
C VAL A 67 6.39 -6.66 2.01
N ILE A 68 7.22 -5.79 2.61
CA ILE A 68 7.33 -5.66 4.06
C ILE A 68 5.98 -5.29 4.68
N LEU A 69 5.23 -4.33 4.10
CA LEU A 69 3.90 -3.96 4.62
C LEU A 69 2.95 -5.16 4.67
N GLY A 70 2.91 -5.95 3.59
CA GLY A 70 2.11 -7.17 3.54
C GLY A 70 2.55 -8.22 4.56
N CYS A 71 3.85 -8.37 4.80
CA CYS A 71 4.39 -9.22 5.86
C CYS A 71 3.96 -8.76 7.27
N TYR A 72 3.90 -7.44 7.52
CA TYR A 72 3.35 -6.92 8.78
C TYR A 72 1.88 -7.30 8.95
N ALA A 73 1.03 -7.14 7.92
CA ALA A 73 -0.36 -7.60 7.96
C ALA A 73 -0.48 -9.10 8.23
N LEU A 74 0.32 -9.92 7.55
CA LEU A 74 0.32 -11.37 7.74
C LEU A 74 0.78 -11.76 9.15
N SER A 75 1.82 -11.11 9.67
CA SER A 75 2.29 -11.30 11.05
C SER A 75 1.22 -10.92 12.09
N ALA A 76 0.40 -9.91 11.80
CA ALA A 76 -0.73 -9.51 12.63
C ALA A 76 -1.83 -10.57 12.73
N THR A 77 -2.05 -11.39 11.70
CA THR A 77 -3.02 -12.52 11.75
C THR A 77 -2.64 -13.60 12.76
N GLY A 78 -1.34 -13.73 13.07
CA GLY A 78 -0.78 -14.82 13.86
C GLY A 78 -0.44 -16.08 13.06
N LEU A 79 -0.57 -16.09 11.74
CA LEU A 79 -0.09 -17.17 10.87
C LEU A 79 1.44 -17.16 10.71
N MET A 80 2.07 -16.00 10.88
CA MET A 80 3.52 -15.81 10.77
C MET A 80 4.12 -15.38 12.11
N ARG A 81 5.42 -15.62 12.30
CA ARG A 81 6.17 -15.15 13.48
C ARG A 81 5.96 -13.64 13.67
N ARG A 82 5.81 -13.21 14.92
CA ARG A 82 5.65 -11.79 15.25
C ARG A 82 6.90 -11.02 14.83
N LEU A 83 6.70 -10.03 13.96
CA LEU A 83 7.72 -9.04 13.60
C LEU A 83 7.97 -8.09 14.77
N PRO A 84 9.19 -7.51 14.88
CA PRO A 84 9.48 -6.51 15.89
C PRO A 84 8.55 -5.30 15.72
N LEU A 85 8.16 -4.68 16.83
CA LEU A 85 7.34 -3.47 16.85
C LEU A 85 6.00 -3.59 16.09
N LEU A 86 5.43 -4.80 15.96
CA LEU A 86 4.21 -5.07 15.17
C LEU A 86 3.05 -4.10 15.45
N ASN A 87 2.80 -3.76 16.73
CA ASN A 87 1.77 -2.80 17.11
C ASN A 87 2.00 -1.44 16.44
N VAL A 88 3.20 -0.87 16.63
CA VAL A 88 3.57 0.44 16.11
C VAL A 88 3.58 0.39 14.58
N GLY A 89 4.18 -0.65 13.99
CA GLY A 89 4.24 -0.85 12.55
C GLY A 89 2.86 -0.82 11.90
N ILE A 90 1.91 -1.64 12.37
CA ILE A 90 0.57 -1.71 11.78
C ILE A 90 -0.18 -0.38 11.90
N TYR A 91 -0.11 0.29 13.05
CA TYR A 91 -0.78 1.59 13.20
C TYR A 91 -0.15 2.68 12.32
N SER A 92 1.17 2.70 12.19
CA SER A 92 1.87 3.61 11.28
C SER A 92 1.50 3.34 9.82
N ILE A 93 1.45 2.07 9.41
CA ILE A 93 1.02 1.68 8.05
C ILE A 93 -0.41 2.14 7.79
N ALA A 94 -1.33 1.82 8.70
CA ALA A 94 -2.73 2.21 8.59
C ALA A 94 -2.86 3.74 8.46
N LEU A 95 -2.13 4.50 9.30
CA LEU A 95 -2.14 5.96 9.27
C LEU A 95 -1.65 6.49 7.91
N VAL A 96 -0.51 6.00 7.41
CA VAL A 96 0.03 6.44 6.11
C VAL A 96 -0.94 6.10 4.98
N CYS A 97 -1.52 4.90 4.96
CA CYS A 97 -2.51 4.50 3.96
C CYS A 97 -3.78 5.37 4.00
N ILE A 98 -4.30 5.64 5.20
CA ILE A 98 -5.48 6.50 5.39
C ILE A 98 -5.17 7.91 4.91
N ILE A 99 -4.05 8.50 5.33
CA ILE A 99 -3.65 9.85 4.87
C ILE A 99 -3.52 9.87 3.34
N ARG A 100 -2.82 8.88 2.76
CA ARG A 100 -2.67 8.77 1.30
C ARG A 100 -4.00 8.60 0.58
N GLY A 101 -4.97 7.93 1.17
CA GLY A 101 -6.31 7.79 0.60
C GLY A 101 -7.15 9.05 0.73
N LEU A 102 -7.03 9.77 1.85
CA LEU A 102 -7.82 10.96 2.14
C LEU A 102 -7.38 12.17 1.31
N LEU A 103 -6.08 12.31 1.02
CA LEU A 103 -5.54 13.47 0.28
C LEU A 103 -6.19 13.62 -1.12
N PRO A 104 -6.26 12.59 -1.99
CA PRO A 104 -6.98 12.68 -3.26
C PRO A 104 -8.47 12.97 -3.10
N ILE A 105 -9.13 12.37 -2.11
CA ILE A 105 -10.58 12.56 -1.89
C ILE A 105 -10.86 14.01 -1.47
N GLN A 106 -10.08 14.54 -0.52
CA GLN A 106 -10.18 15.93 -0.08
C GLN A 106 -9.92 16.90 -1.23
N LEU A 107 -8.89 16.64 -2.04
CA LEU A 107 -8.55 17.50 -3.17
C LEU A 107 -9.63 17.41 -4.26
N TYR A 108 -10.24 16.25 -4.50
CA TYR A 108 -11.35 16.10 -5.44
C TYR A 108 -12.59 16.88 -4.99
N VAL A 109 -12.91 16.89 -3.69
CA VAL A 109 -14.05 17.66 -3.14
C VAL A 109 -13.82 19.17 -3.25
N ARG A 110 -12.58 19.65 -3.09
CA ARG A 110 -12.26 21.08 -3.11
C ARG A 110 -11.95 21.64 -4.50
N HIS A 111 -11.28 20.84 -5.33
CA HIS A 111 -10.74 21.21 -6.63
C HIS A 111 -10.84 20.01 -7.60
N PRO A 112 -12.06 19.63 -8.01
CA PRO A 112 -12.28 18.48 -8.89
C PRO A 112 -11.51 18.60 -10.22
N GLU A 113 -11.23 19.82 -10.68
CA GLU A 113 -10.49 20.11 -11.91
C GLU A 113 -9.00 19.72 -11.85
N LYS A 114 -8.44 19.50 -10.66
CA LYS A 114 -7.01 19.20 -10.46
C LYS A 114 -6.71 17.70 -10.32
N ILE A 115 -7.73 16.85 -10.30
CA ILE A 115 -7.59 15.41 -10.08
C ILE A 115 -8.20 14.63 -11.23
N SER A 116 -7.45 13.64 -11.72
CA SER A 116 -8.00 12.65 -12.65
C SER A 116 -8.85 11.61 -11.91
N ASN A 117 -9.85 11.05 -12.59
CA ASN A 117 -10.68 9.97 -12.03
C ASN A 117 -9.83 8.79 -11.50
N ALA A 118 -8.69 8.50 -12.15
CA ALA A 118 -7.76 7.46 -11.72
C ALA A 118 -7.15 7.76 -10.34
N VAL A 119 -6.68 8.99 -10.11
CA VAL A 119 -6.10 9.41 -8.83
C VAL A 119 -7.14 9.35 -7.70
N PHE A 120 -8.39 9.71 -7.99
CA PHE A 120 -9.50 9.58 -7.03
C PHE A 120 -9.71 8.12 -6.60
N TRP A 121 -9.86 7.20 -7.55
CA TRP A 121 -10.08 5.78 -7.25
C TRP A 121 -8.89 5.12 -6.56
N ILE A 122 -7.67 5.53 -6.91
CA ILE A 122 -6.46 5.10 -6.19
C ILE A 122 -6.52 5.58 -4.74
N GLY A 123 -6.93 6.83 -4.49
CA GLY A 123 -7.16 7.34 -3.13
C GLY A 123 -8.18 6.51 -2.36
N VAL A 124 -9.32 6.19 -2.96
CA VAL A 124 -10.34 5.31 -2.35
C VAL A 124 -9.76 3.93 -2.01
N ALA A 125 -9.00 3.32 -2.92
CA ALA A 125 -8.36 2.03 -2.68
C ALA A 125 -7.37 2.09 -1.50
N TRP A 126 -6.53 3.13 -1.43
CA TRP A 126 -5.61 3.34 -0.30
C TRP A 126 -6.33 3.52 1.04
N LEU A 127 -7.46 4.24 1.03
CA LEU A 127 -8.29 4.43 2.22
C LEU A 127 -8.87 3.09 2.70
N ILE A 128 -9.44 2.29 1.78
CA ILE A 128 -9.99 0.97 2.10
C ILE A 128 -8.90 0.08 2.71
N VAL A 129 -7.72 -0.02 2.07
CA VAL A 129 -6.61 -0.81 2.57
C VAL A 129 -6.16 -0.33 3.96
N GLY A 130 -6.06 0.98 4.16
CA GLY A 130 -5.72 1.56 5.46
C GLY A 130 -6.72 1.21 6.57
N LEU A 131 -8.02 1.24 6.26
CA LEU A 131 -9.08 0.80 7.17
C LEU A 131 -9.01 -0.71 7.45
N CYS A 132 -8.70 -1.54 6.44
CA CYS A 132 -8.48 -2.97 6.63
C CYS A 132 -7.34 -3.26 7.61
N TYR A 133 -6.19 -2.56 7.50
CA TYR A 133 -5.10 -2.65 8.48
C TYR A 133 -5.57 -2.27 9.89
N LEU A 134 -6.25 -1.13 10.04
CA LEU A 134 -6.67 -0.60 11.33
C LEU A 134 -7.71 -1.49 12.02
N LEU A 135 -8.81 -1.77 11.32
CA LEU A 135 -9.95 -2.52 11.85
C LEU A 135 -9.59 -3.99 12.02
N GLY A 136 -8.87 -4.57 11.05
CA GLY A 136 -8.42 -5.95 11.11
C GLY A 136 -7.53 -6.21 12.31
N TYR A 137 -6.55 -5.33 12.55
CA TYR A 137 -5.66 -5.47 13.68
C TYR A 137 -6.35 -5.24 15.03
N ARG A 138 -7.23 -4.24 15.12
CA ARG A 138 -8.02 -4.00 16.34
C ARG A 138 -8.90 -5.19 16.69
N ALA A 139 -9.55 -5.81 15.71
CA ALA A 139 -10.39 -6.99 15.91
C ALA A 139 -9.58 -8.19 16.40
N VAL A 140 -8.41 -8.46 15.82
CA VAL A 140 -7.53 -9.57 16.25
C VAL A 140 -6.89 -9.30 17.61
N LYS A 141 -6.49 -8.04 17.89
CA LYS A 141 -5.86 -7.65 19.15
C LYS A 141 -6.82 -7.73 20.33
N LYS A 142 -8.05 -7.24 20.18
CA LYS A 142 -9.07 -7.26 21.25
C LYS A 142 -9.27 -8.68 21.79
N GLN A 143 -9.38 -9.65 20.89
CA GLN A 143 -9.63 -11.06 21.25
C GLN A 143 -8.41 -11.84 21.75
N ARG A 144 -7.22 -11.23 21.77
CA ARG A 144 -6.04 -11.82 22.42
C ARG A 144 -5.91 -11.35 23.87
N ALA A 145 -6.64 -10.32 24.27
CA ALA A 145 -6.64 -9.76 25.61
C ALA A 145 -7.82 -10.25 26.47
N ASP A 146 -8.81 -10.88 25.83
CA ASP A 146 -9.93 -11.62 26.44
C ASP A 146 -9.55 -13.10 26.56
#